data_AF-K9YGB8-F1
#
_entry.id   AF-K9YGB8-F1
#
_cell.length_a   1.000
_cell.length_b   1.000
_cell.length_c   1.000
_cell.angle_alpha   90.00
_cell.angle_beta   90.00
_cell.angle_gamma   90.00
#
_symmetry.space_group_name_H-M   'P 1'
#
loop_
_entity.id
_entity.type
_entity.pdbx_description
1 polymer ?
#
loop_
_entity_poly.entity_id
_entity_poly.type
_entity_poly.pdbx_seq_one_letter_code
_entity_poly.pdbx_strand_id
1 'polypeptide(L)'
;MLENTQYKIAIHVGYPKAASTTLQKHLFNKHSELRNLGLYPTQNIGIDSQEIDYSCLYLKDNTLQNFYRNLLSLNEAKSREKYKIVSSFLDSEKLNIFSHESFIGGLLKMTDNKKKANLLKTNFPQAKIVIIIRNQFQLIESQYRDHYFLPTEIRTGKPVSFKEEILNQELKQLIYQKYQWEFENYYKN
;
A
#
# COMPACT_ATOMS: atom_id res chain seq x y z
N MET A 1 20.02 -8.20 -19.66
CA MET A 1 19.39 -7.07 -18.93
C MET A 1 19.01 -6.05 -19.98
N LEU A 2 17.80 -5.51 -19.98
CA LEU A 2 17.44 -4.50 -20.98
C LEU A 2 17.91 -3.14 -20.48
N GLU A 3 18.87 -2.56 -21.17
CA GLU A 3 19.22 -1.14 -21.11
C GLU A 3 18.15 -0.29 -21.83
N ASN A 4 16.86 -0.60 -21.65
CA ASN A 4 15.77 0.10 -22.35
C ASN A 4 15.57 1.49 -21.73
N THR A 5 16.47 2.40 -22.12
CA THR A 5 16.44 3.85 -21.85
C THR A 5 15.28 4.57 -22.54
N GLN A 6 14.60 3.90 -23.48
CA GLN A 6 13.56 4.53 -24.28
C GLN A 6 12.29 4.90 -23.47
N TYR A 7 11.91 4.10 -22.48
CA TYR A 7 10.65 4.31 -21.76
C TYR A 7 10.86 5.04 -20.43
N LYS A 8 10.09 6.12 -20.23
CA LYS A 8 10.01 6.81 -18.94
C LYS A 8 9.08 6.02 -18.03
N ILE A 9 9.61 5.50 -16.93
CA ILE A 9 8.85 4.67 -15.98
C ILE A 9 8.90 5.27 -14.59
N ALA A 10 7.74 5.29 -13.93
CA ALA A 10 7.60 5.58 -12.52
C ALA A 10 6.85 4.44 -11.81
N ILE A 11 7.32 4.09 -10.61
CA ILE A 11 6.69 3.12 -9.73
C ILE A 11 6.14 3.89 -8.53
N HIS A 12 4.82 4.02 -8.47
CA HIS A 12 4.13 4.54 -7.32
C HIS A 12 3.85 3.41 -6.32
N VAL A 13 4.47 3.54 -5.16
CA VAL A 13 4.33 2.59 -4.06
C VAL A 13 3.13 3.03 -3.22
N GLY A 14 1.97 2.42 -3.50
CA GLY A 14 0.72 2.83 -2.87
C GLY A 14 0.80 2.65 -1.36
N TYR A 15 0.69 3.74 -0.61
CA TYR A 15 0.64 3.70 0.84
C TYR A 15 -0.80 3.90 1.32
N PRO A 16 -1.34 2.98 2.13
CA PRO A 16 -2.69 3.11 2.67
C PRO A 16 -2.85 4.45 3.41
N LYS A 17 -4.04 5.04 3.31
CA LYS A 17 -4.42 6.29 4.02
C LYS A 17 -3.53 7.51 3.71
N ALA A 18 -2.77 7.47 2.63
CA ALA A 18 -1.99 8.59 2.10
C ALA A 18 -2.52 9.12 0.75
N ALA A 19 -3.83 9.01 0.51
CA ALA A 19 -4.49 9.44 -0.73
C ALA A 19 -4.00 8.73 -2.02
N SER A 20 -3.37 7.57 -1.89
CA SER A 20 -2.92 6.72 -3.02
C SER A 20 -4.05 6.43 -4.02
N THR A 21 -5.21 6.03 -3.50
CA THR A 21 -6.42 5.78 -4.28
C THR A 21 -6.90 7.02 -5.03
N THR A 22 -6.90 8.18 -4.36
CA THR A 22 -7.32 9.45 -4.97
C THR A 22 -6.43 9.78 -6.17
N LEU A 23 -5.12 9.62 -6.03
CA LEU A 23 -4.18 9.82 -7.12
C LEU A 23 -4.40 8.82 -8.25
N GLN A 24 -4.61 7.54 -7.93
CA GLN A 24 -4.90 6.52 -8.94
C GLN A 24 -6.15 6.86 -9.77
N LYS A 25 -7.27 7.22 -9.11
CA LYS A 25 -8.55 7.47 -9.77
C LYS A 25 -8.59 8.81 -10.52
N HIS A 26 -8.13 9.87 -9.87
CA HIS A 26 -8.40 11.24 -10.34
C HIS A 26 -7.20 11.89 -11.03
N LEU A 27 -5.97 11.46 -10.75
CA LEU A 27 -4.77 11.99 -11.41
C LEU A 27 -4.24 11.01 -12.45
N PHE A 28 -3.70 9.87 -12.03
CA PHE A 28 -2.98 8.94 -12.92
C PHE A 28 -3.85 8.47 -14.08
N ASN A 29 -5.11 8.14 -13.80
CA ASN A 29 -6.01 7.64 -14.83
C ASN A 29 -6.53 8.71 -15.80
N LYS A 30 -6.52 10.00 -15.41
CA LYS A 30 -7.13 11.08 -16.21
C LYS A 30 -6.09 12.01 -16.87
N HIS A 31 -4.84 12.00 -16.41
CA HIS A 31 -3.80 12.89 -16.91
C HIS A 31 -3.28 12.47 -18.29
N SER A 32 -3.31 13.38 -19.27
CA SER A 32 -2.98 13.10 -20.68
C SER A 32 -1.55 12.62 -20.91
N GLU A 33 -0.59 13.13 -20.13
CA GLU A 33 0.83 12.76 -20.21
C GLU A 33 1.20 11.46 -19.47
N LEU A 34 0.24 10.86 -18.76
CA LEU A 34 0.46 9.65 -17.99
C LEU A 34 -0.14 8.46 -18.72
N ARG A 35 0.63 7.38 -18.78
CA ARG A 35 0.15 6.06 -19.15
C ARG A 35 -0.06 5.27 -17.87
N ASN A 36 -1.29 5.28 -17.35
CA ASN A 36 -1.63 4.55 -16.14
C ASN A 36 -1.65 3.04 -16.41
N LEU A 37 -0.64 2.35 -15.91
CA LEU A 37 -0.54 0.90 -15.87
C LEU A 37 -0.78 0.37 -14.45
N GLY A 38 -1.19 1.23 -13.52
CA GLY A 38 -1.49 0.94 -12.13
C GLY A 38 -2.80 0.23 -11.92
N LEU A 39 -2.95 -0.37 -10.73
CA LEU A 39 -4.24 -0.86 -10.26
C LEU A 39 -5.21 0.31 -10.16
N TYR A 40 -6.43 0.10 -10.67
CA TYR A 40 -7.55 1.00 -10.48
C TYR A 40 -8.43 0.47 -9.35
N PRO A 41 -8.57 1.19 -8.23
CA PRO A 41 -9.36 0.71 -7.11
C PRO A 41 -10.84 0.72 -7.48
N THR A 42 -11.46 -0.46 -7.52
CA THR A 42 -12.89 -0.66 -7.82
C THR A 42 -13.78 -0.64 -6.59
N GLN A 43 -13.20 -0.77 -5.40
CA GLN A 43 -13.88 -0.73 -4.12
C GLN A 43 -13.06 0.11 -3.15
N ASN A 44 -13.71 1.07 -2.50
CA ASN A 44 -13.15 1.80 -1.36
C ASN A 44 -14.19 1.90 -0.25
N ILE A 45 -13.72 1.91 0.98
CA ILE A 45 -14.54 2.28 2.14
C ILE A 45 -14.58 3.82 2.15
N GLY A 46 -15.64 4.41 1.63
CA GLY A 46 -15.79 5.87 1.51
C GLY A 46 -16.88 6.30 0.51
N ILE A 47 -17.29 7.56 0.59
CA ILE A 47 -18.36 8.15 -0.25
C ILE A 47 -17.97 8.12 -1.75
N ASP A 48 -16.67 8.21 -2.07
CA ASP A 48 -16.13 8.20 -3.45
C ASP A 48 -15.95 6.79 -4.05
N SER A 49 -16.67 5.79 -3.52
CA SER A 49 -16.51 4.37 -3.87
C SER A 49 -17.17 3.97 -5.18
N GLN A 50 -18.08 4.77 -5.72
CA GLN A 50 -18.99 4.36 -6.81
C GLN A 50 -18.42 4.63 -8.22
N GLU A 51 -17.48 5.55 -8.41
CA GLU A 51 -16.89 5.82 -9.73
C GLU A 51 -15.88 4.71 -10.08
N ILE A 52 -16.26 3.87 -11.06
CA ILE A 52 -15.40 2.85 -11.68
C ILE A 52 -15.20 3.22 -13.14
N ASP A 53 -13.96 3.50 -13.52
CA ASP A 53 -13.59 3.69 -14.91
C ASP A 53 -13.15 2.36 -15.54
N TYR A 54 -14.11 1.64 -16.12
CA TYR A 54 -13.84 0.41 -16.88
C TYR A 54 -12.97 0.64 -18.11
N SER A 55 -12.71 1.90 -18.52
CA SER A 55 -11.81 2.19 -19.61
C SER A 55 -10.33 1.92 -19.25
N CYS A 56 -10.01 1.87 -17.96
CA CYS A 56 -8.68 1.65 -17.43
C CYS A 56 -8.08 0.30 -17.89
N LEU A 57 -6.83 0.33 -18.35
CA LEU A 57 -6.13 -0.84 -18.91
C LEU A 57 -6.03 -2.00 -17.92
N TYR A 58 -5.78 -1.72 -16.65
CA TYR A 58 -5.67 -2.76 -15.62
C TYR A 58 -6.96 -3.59 -15.49
N LEU A 59 -8.12 -2.94 -15.59
CA LEU A 59 -9.42 -3.61 -15.50
C LEU A 59 -9.77 -4.38 -16.79
N LYS A 60 -9.33 -3.87 -17.94
CA LYS A 60 -9.60 -4.49 -19.25
C LYS A 60 -8.70 -5.67 -19.60
N ASP A 61 -7.44 -5.63 -19.16
CA ASP A 61 -6.41 -6.54 -19.66
C ASP A 61 -5.91 -7.52 -18.59
N ASN A 62 -6.26 -8.80 -18.76
CA ASN A 62 -5.84 -9.89 -17.87
C ASN A 62 -4.32 -10.10 -17.85
N THR A 63 -3.62 -9.71 -18.91
CA THR A 63 -2.16 -9.82 -19.00
C THR A 63 -1.48 -8.88 -18.02
N LEU A 64 -1.96 -7.64 -17.94
CA LEU A 64 -1.47 -6.66 -16.98
C LEU A 64 -1.78 -7.10 -15.54
N GLN A 65 -2.98 -7.64 -15.28
CA GLN A 65 -3.31 -8.19 -13.96
C GLN A 65 -2.39 -9.36 -13.58
N ASN A 66 -2.14 -10.28 -14.51
CA ASN A 66 -1.24 -11.41 -14.30
C ASN A 66 0.21 -10.96 -14.08
N PHE A 67 0.65 -9.89 -14.75
CA PHE A 67 1.95 -9.29 -14.49
C PHE A 67 2.07 -8.85 -13.01
N TYR A 68 1.09 -8.10 -12.49
CA TYR A 68 1.10 -7.71 -11.07
C TYR A 68 1.11 -8.92 -10.14
N ARG A 69 0.26 -9.93 -10.37
CA ARG A 69 0.25 -11.15 -9.54
C ARG A 69 1.62 -11.83 -9.47
N ASN A 70 2.31 -11.94 -10.61
CA ASN A 70 3.62 -12.57 -10.71
C ASN A 70 4.74 -11.73 -10.10
N LEU A 71 4.70 -10.41 -10.32
CA LEU A 71 5.65 -9.47 -9.72
C LEU A 71 5.59 -9.54 -8.19
N LEU A 72 4.38 -9.73 -7.65
CA LEU A 72 4.12 -9.83 -6.21
C LEU A 72 4.37 -11.22 -5.64
N SER A 73 4.35 -12.28 -6.45
CA SER A 73 4.59 -13.65 -6.00
C SER A 73 6.08 -13.98 -5.78
N LEU A 74 6.98 -13.01 -5.92
CA LEU A 74 8.43 -13.14 -5.68
C LEU A 74 9.12 -14.23 -6.53
N ASN A 75 8.57 -14.59 -7.69
CA ASN A 75 9.17 -15.58 -8.58
C ASN A 75 9.98 -14.88 -9.69
N GLU A 76 11.31 -14.85 -9.53
CA GLU A 76 12.21 -14.10 -10.42
C GLU A 76 12.16 -14.57 -11.87
N ALA A 77 12.13 -15.89 -12.10
CA ALA A 77 12.10 -16.47 -13.44
C ALA A 77 10.84 -16.06 -14.19
N LYS A 78 9.67 -16.17 -13.53
CA LYS A 78 8.38 -15.76 -14.10
C LYS A 78 8.31 -14.25 -14.33
N SER A 79 8.94 -13.45 -13.47
CA SER A 79 8.94 -11.99 -13.61
C SER A 79 9.60 -11.52 -14.91
N ARG A 80 10.72 -12.13 -15.33
CA ARG A 80 11.47 -11.69 -16.51
C ARG A 80 10.74 -11.97 -17.82
N GLU A 81 10.17 -13.16 -17.97
CA GLU A 81 9.42 -13.54 -19.18
C GLU A 81 8.22 -12.61 -19.39
N LYS A 82 7.50 -12.29 -18.31
CA LYS A 82 6.28 -11.47 -18.37
C LYS A 82 6.58 -9.99 -18.58
N TYR A 83 7.80 -9.51 -18.32
CA TYR A 83 8.20 -8.15 -18.67
C TYR A 83 8.10 -7.86 -20.17
N LYS A 84 8.48 -8.82 -21.02
CA LYS A 84 8.33 -8.69 -22.49
C LYS A 84 6.88 -8.49 -22.91
N ILE A 85 5.95 -9.01 -22.11
CA ILE A 85 4.53 -8.87 -22.37
C ILE A 85 4.05 -7.49 -21.92
N VAL A 86 4.65 -6.93 -20.87
CA VAL A 86 4.29 -5.58 -20.41
C VAL A 86 4.79 -4.49 -21.35
N SER A 87 5.89 -4.71 -22.07
CA SER A 87 6.44 -3.70 -22.99
C SER A 87 5.49 -3.28 -24.10
N SER A 88 4.49 -4.10 -24.47
CA SER A 88 3.47 -3.71 -25.44
C SER A 88 2.47 -2.67 -24.89
N PHE A 89 2.37 -2.50 -23.57
CA PHE A 89 1.53 -1.49 -22.95
C PHE A 89 2.25 -0.15 -22.72
N LEU A 90 3.57 -0.15 -22.85
CA LEU A 90 4.41 1.03 -22.64
C LEU A 90 4.22 2.02 -23.80
N ASP A 91 4.18 3.29 -23.43
CA ASP A 91 4.08 4.42 -24.34
C ASP A 91 5.39 5.22 -24.25
N SER A 92 6.07 5.41 -25.39
CA SER A 92 7.35 6.13 -25.44
C SER A 92 7.21 7.64 -25.26
N GLU A 93 6.03 8.19 -25.51
CA GLU A 93 5.77 9.64 -25.42
C GLU A 93 5.31 10.04 -24.01
N LYS A 94 4.82 9.08 -23.22
CA LYS A 94 4.24 9.30 -21.89
C LYS A 94 5.11 8.79 -20.75
N LEU A 95 4.80 9.26 -19.54
CA LEU A 95 5.31 8.64 -18.33
C LEU A 95 4.45 7.42 -17.98
N ASN A 96 5.06 6.25 -18.01
CA ASN A 96 4.40 4.98 -17.67
C ASN A 96 4.41 4.78 -16.16
N ILE A 97 3.24 4.79 -15.53
CA ILE A 97 3.10 4.68 -14.08
C ILE A 97 2.57 3.30 -13.71
N PHE A 98 3.37 2.56 -12.94
CA PHE A 98 2.92 1.37 -12.22
C PHE A 98 2.56 1.77 -10.79
N SER A 99 1.30 1.63 -10.41
CA SER A 99 0.80 2.04 -9.09
C SER A 99 0.08 0.89 -8.41
N HIS A 100 0.57 0.42 -7.26
CA HIS A 100 -0.09 -0.62 -6.49
C HIS A 100 0.31 -0.59 -5.01
N GLU A 101 -0.65 -0.84 -4.12
CA GLU A 101 -0.39 -0.84 -2.67
C GLU A 101 0.52 -1.98 -2.22
N SER A 102 0.30 -3.19 -2.75
CA SER A 102 1.14 -4.38 -2.49
C SER A 102 2.63 -4.26 -2.80
N PHE A 103 3.09 -3.16 -3.43
CA PHE A 103 4.51 -2.83 -3.50
C PHE A 103 5.10 -2.55 -2.11
N ILE A 104 4.30 -2.00 -1.20
CA ILE A 104 4.51 -2.11 0.24
C ILE A 104 3.83 -3.40 0.68
N GLY A 105 4.58 -4.33 1.29
CA GLY A 105 4.09 -5.64 1.72
C GLY A 105 2.66 -5.57 2.27
N GLY A 106 1.76 -6.40 1.73
CA GLY A 106 0.36 -6.38 2.16
C GLY A 106 0.24 -6.65 3.65
N LEU A 107 -0.78 -6.07 4.29
CA LEU A 107 -1.06 -6.11 5.73
C LEU A 107 -1.00 -7.50 6.40
N LEU A 108 -1.02 -8.62 5.65
CA LEU A 108 -1.15 -9.97 6.20
C LEU A 108 -0.21 -11.03 5.61
N LYS A 109 0.74 -10.67 4.73
CA LYS A 109 1.78 -11.61 4.28
C LYS A 109 3.11 -10.88 4.29
N MET A 110 3.96 -11.25 5.25
CA MET A 110 5.37 -10.84 5.35
C MET A 110 6.13 -11.27 4.08
N THR A 111 5.94 -10.53 2.99
CA THR A 111 6.79 -10.61 1.83
C THR A 111 8.04 -9.83 2.11
N ASP A 112 9.20 -10.43 1.84
CA ASP A 112 10.50 -9.79 1.89
C ASP A 112 10.51 -8.54 0.97
N ASN A 113 10.38 -7.35 1.58
CA ASN A 113 10.34 -6.08 0.86
C ASN A 113 11.67 -5.81 0.13
N LYS A 114 12.79 -6.33 0.64
CA LYS A 114 14.09 -6.23 -0.04
C LYS A 114 14.07 -7.04 -1.32
N LYS A 115 13.53 -8.26 -1.32
CA LYS A 115 13.32 -9.04 -2.56
C LYS A 115 12.39 -8.34 -3.54
N LYS A 116 11.30 -7.73 -3.08
CA LYS A 116 10.42 -6.93 -3.97
C LYS A 116 11.17 -5.74 -4.58
N ALA A 117 11.90 -4.98 -3.78
CA ALA A 117 12.69 -3.86 -4.25
C ALA A 117 13.75 -4.31 -5.27
N ASN A 118 14.43 -5.43 -5.00
CA ASN A 118 15.41 -6.01 -5.92
C ASN A 118 14.77 -6.47 -7.24
N LEU A 119 13.59 -7.07 -7.18
CA LEU A 119 12.83 -7.43 -8.38
C LEU A 119 12.43 -6.20 -9.19
N LEU A 120 11.90 -5.17 -8.54
CA LEU A 120 11.56 -3.90 -9.20
C LEU A 120 12.80 -3.26 -9.82
N LYS A 121 13.93 -3.20 -9.11
CA LYS A 121 15.21 -2.68 -9.62
C LYS A 121 15.74 -3.51 -10.79
N THR A 122 15.58 -4.83 -10.74
CA THR A 122 16.04 -5.75 -11.79
C THR A 122 15.24 -5.58 -13.07
N ASN A 123 13.91 -5.46 -12.96
CA ASN A 123 13.03 -5.31 -14.11
C ASN A 123 13.00 -3.87 -14.63
N PHE A 124 13.12 -2.89 -13.74
CA PHE A 124 12.99 -1.46 -14.03
C PHE A 124 14.18 -0.66 -13.43
N PRO A 125 15.41 -0.86 -13.92
CA PRO A 125 16.61 -0.29 -13.29
C PRO A 125 16.63 1.24 -13.26
N GLN A 126 15.95 1.89 -14.20
CA GLN A 126 15.88 3.35 -14.35
C GLN A 126 14.54 3.95 -13.89
N ALA A 127 13.66 3.15 -13.28
CA ALA A 127 12.38 3.66 -12.82
C ALA A 127 12.55 4.69 -11.70
N LYS A 128 11.78 5.77 -11.77
CA LYS A 128 11.61 6.71 -10.67
C LYS A 128 10.66 6.11 -9.64
N ILE A 129 10.94 6.29 -8.36
CA ILE A 129 10.06 5.83 -7.28
C ILE A 129 9.24 7.02 -6.79
N VAL A 130 7.91 6.83 -6.71
CA VAL A 130 6.97 7.81 -6.16
C VAL A 130 6.41 7.26 -4.86
N ILE A 131 6.63 7.97 -3.76
CA ILE A 131 6.11 7.65 -2.44
C ILE A 131 5.39 8.89 -1.93
N ILE A 132 4.21 8.70 -1.37
CA ILE A 132 3.45 9.76 -0.73
C ILE A 132 3.58 9.58 0.78
N ILE A 133 4.02 10.63 1.44
CA ILE A 133 4.13 10.68 2.89
C ILE A 133 3.01 11.54 3.47
N ARG A 134 2.57 11.19 4.68
CA ARG A 134 1.55 11.91 5.45
C ARG A 134 2.11 12.18 6.85
N ASN A 135 1.54 13.16 7.54
CA ASN A 135 1.72 13.29 8.99
C ASN A 135 1.42 11.95 9.67
N GLN A 136 2.37 11.43 10.44
CA GLN A 136 2.31 10.08 10.99
C GLN A 136 1.19 9.91 12.02
N PHE A 137 0.92 10.94 12.84
CA PHE A 137 -0.18 10.90 13.80
C PHE A 137 -1.54 10.83 13.09
N GLN A 138 -1.74 11.65 12.07
CA GLN A 138 -2.98 11.62 11.27
C GLN A 138 -3.15 10.32 10.49
N LEU A 139 -2.05 9.70 10.06
CA LEU A 139 -2.06 8.38 9.42
C LEU A 139 -2.58 7.32 10.38
N ILE A 140 -2.00 7.26 11.60
CA ILE A 140 -2.41 6.33 12.65
C ILE A 140 -3.88 6.55 13.02
N GLU A 141 -4.29 7.81 13.22
CA GLU A 141 -5.68 8.16 13.50
C GLU A 141 -6.61 7.70 12.38
N SER A 142 -6.23 7.92 11.12
CA SER A 142 -7.01 7.46 9.96
C SER A 142 -7.11 5.94 9.90
N GLN A 143 -6.02 5.23 10.18
CA GLN A 143 -6.01 3.76 10.22
C GLN A 143 -6.92 3.23 11.34
N TYR A 144 -6.90 3.88 12.50
CA TYR A 144 -7.72 3.52 13.66
C TYR A 144 -9.22 3.69 13.39
N ARG A 145 -9.61 4.75 12.68
CA ARG A 145 -11.02 4.95 12.28
C ARG A 145 -11.55 3.85 11.36
N ASP A 146 -10.71 3.34 10.46
CA ASP A 146 -11.12 2.34 9.45
C ASP A 146 -11.04 0.89 9.94
N HIS A 147 -10.08 0.60 10.82
CA HIS A 147 -9.86 -0.74 11.37
C HIS A 147 -9.76 -0.67 12.88
N TYR A 148 -10.90 -0.48 13.53
CA TYR A 148 -11.00 -0.56 14.97
C TYR A 148 -10.67 -1.99 15.43
N PHE A 149 -9.60 -2.15 16.19
CA PHE A 149 -9.26 -3.42 16.84
C PHE A 149 -9.29 -3.20 18.34
N LEU A 150 -10.44 -3.48 18.98
CA LEU A 150 -10.45 -3.81 20.40
C LEU A 150 -9.90 -5.23 20.53
N PRO A 151 -8.73 -5.45 21.14
CA PRO A 151 -8.19 -6.80 21.34
C PRO A 151 -9.14 -7.71 22.14
N THR A 152 -10.08 -7.12 22.88
CA THR A 152 -11.02 -7.79 23.78
C THR A 152 -12.41 -8.00 23.18
N GLU A 153 -12.77 -7.36 22.07
CA GLU A 153 -14.13 -7.41 21.52
C GLU A 153 -14.10 -7.60 20.00
N ILE A 154 -14.03 -8.87 19.58
CA ILE A 154 -13.86 -9.28 18.17
C ILE A 154 -15.12 -9.01 17.32
N ARG A 155 -16.28 -8.65 17.90
CA ARG A 155 -17.55 -8.62 17.15
C ARG A 155 -18.42 -7.38 17.27
N THR A 156 -18.37 -6.56 18.32
CA THR A 156 -19.41 -5.51 18.55
C THR A 156 -18.97 -4.29 19.37
N GLY A 157 -17.69 -3.89 19.33
CA GLY A 157 -17.23 -2.73 20.09
C GLY A 157 -17.84 -1.41 19.61
N LYS A 158 -18.34 -0.59 20.53
CA LYS A 158 -18.69 0.82 20.24
C LYS A 158 -17.42 1.58 19.84
N PRO A 159 -17.46 2.49 18.87
CA PRO A 159 -16.30 3.28 18.51
C PRO A 159 -15.89 4.13 19.72
N VAL A 160 -14.73 3.80 20.29
CA VAL A 160 -14.04 4.63 21.28
C VAL A 160 -13.18 5.62 20.48
N SER A 161 -13.18 6.90 20.85
CA SER A 161 -12.38 7.89 20.12
C SER A 161 -10.89 7.55 20.25
N PHE A 162 -10.11 7.88 19.23
CA PHE A 162 -8.64 7.67 19.25
C PHE A 162 -7.99 8.27 20.50
N LYS A 163 -8.52 9.42 20.96
CA LYS A 163 -8.10 10.10 22.19
C LYS A 163 -8.41 9.27 23.44
N GLU A 164 -9.60 8.69 23.54
CA GLU A 164 -9.99 7.82 24.66
C GLU A 164 -9.17 6.52 24.68
N GLU A 165 -8.82 5.94 23.52
CA GLU A 165 -7.96 4.76 23.48
C GLU A 165 -6.53 5.06 23.93
N ILE A 166 -5.95 6.18 23.49
CA ILE A 166 -4.61 6.62 23.96
C ILE A 166 -4.65 6.83 25.48
N LEU A 167 -5.66 7.54 25.98
CA LEU A 167 -5.82 7.77 27.42
C LEU A 167 -5.98 6.44 28.17
N ASN A 168 -6.73 5.48 27.63
CA ASN A 168 -6.87 4.14 28.21
C ASN A 168 -5.56 3.36 28.20
N GLN A 169 -4.72 3.49 27.18
CA GLN A 169 -3.40 2.84 27.10
C GLN A 169 -2.42 3.44 28.13
N GLU A 170 -2.37 4.77 28.24
CA GLU A 170 -1.58 5.46 29.27
C GLU A 170 -2.04 5.08 30.67
N LEU A 171 -3.36 5.04 30.91
CA LEU A 171 -3.93 4.60 32.17
C LEU A 171 -3.57 3.14 32.49
N LYS A 172 -3.63 2.25 31.48
CA LYS A 172 -3.23 0.84 31.62
C LYS A 172 -1.73 0.72 31.97
N GLN A 173 -0.86 1.51 31.34
CA GLN A 173 0.57 1.54 31.68
C GLN A 173 0.81 2.02 33.11
N LEU A 174 0.12 3.09 33.53
CA LEU A 174 0.22 3.61 34.90
C LEU A 174 -0.26 2.59 35.94
N ILE A 175 -1.38 1.91 35.67
CA ILE A 175 -1.90 0.83 36.52
C ILE A 175 -0.89 -0.32 36.59
N TYR A 176 -0.34 -0.74 35.45
CA TYR A 176 0.66 -1.81 35.39
C TYR A 176 1.93 -1.48 36.19
N GLN A 177 2.44 -0.25 36.06
CA GLN A 177 3.59 0.25 36.83
C GLN A 177 3.31 0.25 38.34
N LYS A 178 2.11 0.66 38.76
CA LYS A 178 1.70 0.63 40.17
C LYS A 178 1.68 -0.80 40.74
N TYR A 179 1.09 -1.75 40.01
CA TYR A 179 1.03 -3.15 40.45
C TYR A 179 2.41 -3.81 40.54
N GLN A 180 3.32 -3.52 39.60
CA GLN A 180 4.71 -3.99 39.67
C GLN A 180 5.41 -3.46 40.92
N TRP A 181 5.25 -2.17 41.24
CA TRP A 181 5.82 -1.57 42.45
C TRP A 181 5.25 -2.19 43.74
N GLU A 182 3.94 -2.41 43.83
CA GLU A 182 3.32 -3.05 44.99
C GLU A 182 3.80 -4.50 45.16
N PHE A 183 3.90 -5.27 44.05
CA PHE A 183 4.42 -6.62 44.05
C PHE A 183 5.89 -6.68 44.53
N GLU A 184 6.76 -5.83 44.00
CA GLU A 184 8.18 -5.79 44.40
C GLU A 184 8.41 -5.43 45.87
N ASN A 185 7.51 -4.63 46.48
CA ASN A 185 7.61 -4.25 47.89
C ASN A 185 6.95 -5.25 48.84
N TYR A 186 5.96 -6.01 48.37
CA TYR A 186 5.31 -7.07 49.16
C TYR A 186 6.29 -8.19 49.55
N TYR A 187 7.27 -8.51 48.69
CA TYR A 187 8.27 -9.55 48.96
C TYR A 187 9.55 -9.05 49.65
N LYS A 188 9.65 -7.75 49.95
CA LYS A 188 10.80 -7.15 50.65
C LYS A 188 10.58 -6.96 52.16
N ASN A 189 9.38 -7.26 52.66
CA ASN A 189 9.03 -7.27 54.08
C ASN A 189 8.67 -8.70 54.52
#